data_AF-A0AA96RE04-F1
#
_entry.id   AF-A0AA96RE04-F1
#
_cell.length_a   1.000
_cell.length_b   1.000
_cell.length_c   1.000
_cell.angle_alpha   90.00
_cell.angle_beta   90.00
_cell.angle_gamma   90.00
#
_symmetry.space_group_name_H-M   'P 1'
#
loop_
_entity.id
_entity.type
_entity.pdbx_description
1 polymer ?
#
loop_
_entity_poly.entity_id
_entity_poly.type
_entity_poly.pdbx_seq_one_letter_code
_entity_poly.pdbx_strand_id
1 'polypeptide(L)' 'MNPVIGLDVSKGESHAQAFTDRGMPRGKTFRFEHNLEGLASFLIYVQELESSIGLRPTP' A
#
# COMPACT_ATOMS: atom_id res chain seq x y z
N MET A 1 -15.91 3.96 -3.72
CA MET A 1 -15.37 2.68 -3.20
C MET A 1 -14.28 2.97 -2.19
N ASN A 2 -14.08 2.09 -1.20
CA ASN A 2 -12.94 2.19 -0.29
C ASN A 2 -11.64 1.98 -1.06
N PRO A 3 -10.53 2.66 -0.71
CA PRO A 3 -9.24 2.38 -1.31
C PRO A 3 -8.81 0.94 -1.00
N VAL A 4 -8.12 0.30 -1.94
CA VAL A 4 -7.59 -1.07 -1.80
C VAL A 4 -6.09 -1.03 -2.08
N ILE A 5 -5.32 -1.85 -1.37
CA ILE A 5 -3.89 -2.04 -1.64
C ILE A 5 -3.69 -3.47 -2.13
N GLY A 6 -3.26 -3.61 -3.38
CA GLY A 6 -2.78 -4.89 -3.90
C GLY A 6 -1.38 -5.15 -3.39
N LEU A 7 -1.15 -6.34 -2.85
CA LEU A 7 0.17 -6.81 -2.40
C LEU A 7 0.59 -8.04 -3.22
N ASP A 8 1.72 -7.93 -3.90
CA ASP A 8 2.43 -9.06 -4.48
C ASP A 8 3.57 -9.44 -3.53
N VAL A 9 3.64 -10.72 -3.15
CA VAL A 9 4.51 -11.22 -2.08
C VAL A 9 5.45 -12.26 -2.64
N SER A 10 6.75 -11.95 -2.61
CA SER A 10 7.84 -12.82 -3.02
C SER A 10 8.76 -13.12 -1.84
N LYS A 11 9.69 -14.07 -2.00
CA LYS A 11 10.64 -14.39 -0.92
C LYS A 11 11.58 -13.20 -0.68
N GLY A 12 11.45 -12.56 0.48
CA GLY A 12 12.32 -11.47 0.94
C GLY A 12 11.79 -10.07 0.66
N GLU A 13 10.77 -9.93 -0.19
CA GLU A 13 10.20 -8.62 -0.52
C GLU A 13 8.77 -8.67 -1.05
N SER A 14 8.11 -7.52 -0.96
CA SER A 14 6.76 -7.33 -1.48
C SER A 14 6.66 -6.04 -2.28
N HIS A 15 5.75 -6.07 -3.25
CA HIS A 15 5.32 -4.91 -4.03
C HIS A 15 3.88 -4.55 -3.67
N ALA A 16 3.66 -3.30 -3.27
CA ALA A 16 2.37 -2.74 -2.96
C ALA A 16 1.92 -1.74 -4.03
N GLN A 17 0.65 -1.79 -4.42
CA GLN A 17 0.02 -0.80 -5.29
C GLN A 17 -1.32 -0.39 -4.72
N ALA A 18 -1.48 0.89 -4.41
CA ALA A 18 -2.76 1.46 -4.02
C ALA A 18 -3.65 1.67 -5.25
N PHE A 19 -4.93 1.34 -5.10
CA PHE A 19 -5.99 1.59 -6.04
C PHE A 19 -7.07 2.42 -5.35
N THR A 20 -7.40 3.56 -5.94
CA THR A 20 -8.49 4.42 -5.45
C THR A 20 -9.78 4.16 -6.21
N ASP A 21 -10.80 5.00 -5.98
CA ASP A 21 -12.10 4.82 -6.60
C ASP A 21 -11.98 4.65 -8.13
N ARG A 22 -12.72 3.66 -8.67
CA ARG A 22 -12.69 3.21 -10.08
C ARG A 22 -11.48 2.36 -10.50
N GLY A 23 -10.71 1.81 -9.55
CA GLY A 23 -9.61 0.89 -9.87
C GLY A 23 -8.41 1.56 -10.53
N MET A 24 -8.31 2.89 -10.44
CA MET A 24 -7.15 3.61 -10.94
C MET A 24 -5.98 3.44 -9.96
N PRO A 25 -4.80 3.01 -10.43
CA PRO A 25 -3.61 2.96 -9.60
C PRO A 25 -3.23 4.36 -9.18
N ARG A 26 -2.96 4.55 -7.89
CA ARG A 26 -2.51 5.83 -7.33
C ARG A 26 -1.02 5.76 -7.04
N GLY A 27 -0.28 6.67 -7.66
CA GLY A 27 1.18 6.74 -7.51
C GLY A 27 1.90 5.56 -8.18
N LYS A 28 3.13 5.32 -7.75
CA LYS A 28 3.97 4.22 -8.22
C LYS A 28 3.84 3.01 -7.28
N THR A 29 4.22 1.84 -7.79
CA THR A 29 4.39 0.63 -6.99
C THR A 29 5.46 0.85 -5.93
N PHE A 30 5.13 0.50 -4.69
CA PHE A 30 5.99 0.62 -3.53
C PHE A 30 6.60 -0.74 -3.21
N ARG A 31 7.93 -0.82 -3.13
CA ARG A 31 8.64 -2.06 -2.80
C ARG A 31 9.17 -1.97 -1.37
N PHE A 32 9.03 -3.05 -0.61
CA PHE A 32 9.61 -3.15 0.72
C PHE A 32 10.13 -4.56 1.00
N GLU A 33 11.20 -4.63 1.78
CA GLU A 33 11.78 -5.90 2.24
C GLU A 33 10.97 -6.49 3.40
N HIS A 34 11.08 -7.80 3.57
CA HIS A 34 10.46 -8.54 4.68
C HIS A 34 11.30 -8.45 5.96
N ASN A 35 11.62 -7.21 6.36
CA ASN A 35 12.31 -6.88 7.60
C ASN A 35 11.52 -5.79 8.37
N LEU A 36 11.96 -5.42 9.58
CA LEU A 36 11.23 -4.45 10.42
C LEU A 36 11.16 -3.06 9.77
N GLU A 37 12.21 -2.64 9.07
CA GLU A 37 12.28 -1.33 8.40
C GLU A 37 11.34 -1.29 7.19
N GLY A 38 11.27 -2.37 6.43
CA GLY A 38 10.36 -2.53 5.30
C GLY A 38 8.89 -2.56 5.75
N LEU A 39 8.58 -3.27 6.85
CA LEU A 39 7.24 -3.28 7.41
C LEU A 39 6.83 -1.90 7.96
N ALA A 40 7.75 -1.20 8.64
CA ALA A 40 7.51 0.17 9.10
C ALA A 40 7.28 1.13 7.92
N SER A 41 8.05 0.99 6.84
CA SER A 41 7.87 1.77 5.62
C SER A 41 6.53 1.48 4.95
N PHE A 42 6.09 0.21 4.95
CA PHE A 42 4.77 -0.16 4.46
C PHE A 42 3.65 0.42 5.31
N LEU A 43 3.79 0.44 6.64
CA LEU A 43 2.81 1.05 7.53
C LEU A 43 2.67 2.57 7.25
N ILE A 44 3.78 3.27 7.05
CA ILE A 44 3.78 4.70 6.69
C ILE A 44 3.03 4.89 5.36
N TYR A 45 3.32 4.07 4.35
CA TYR A 45 2.62 4.11 3.06
C TYR A 45 1.10 3.95 3.20
N VAL A 46 0.64 3.02 4.05
CA VAL A 46 -0.79 2.83 4.34
C VAL A 46 -1.38 4.08 5.01
N GLN A 47 -0.70 4.64 6.00
CA GLN A 47 -1.15 5.85 6.73
C GLN A 47 -1.21 7.09 5.84
N GLU A 48 -0.27 7.25 4.91
CA GLU A 48 -0.30 8.31 3.90
C GLU A 48 -1.49 8.14 2.95
N LEU A 49 -1.78 6.90 2.54
CA LEU A 49 -2.96 6.59 1.73
C LEU A 49 -4.25 6.92 2.48
N GLU A 50 -4.35 6.53 3.75
CA GLU A 50 -5.46 6.87 4.65
C GLU A 50 -5.65 8.39 4.77
N SER A 51 -4.57 9.11 5.03
CA SER A 51 -4.60 10.56 5.23
C SER A 51 -4.93 11.33 3.96
N SER A 52 -4.48 10.85 2.80
CA SER A 52 -4.72 11.50 1.51
C SER A 52 -6.12 11.29 0.92
N ILE A 53 -6.82 10.23 1.35
CA ILE A 53 -8.16 9.89 0.88
C ILE A 53 -9.23 10.16 1.95
N GLY A 54 -8.83 10.28 3.22
CA GLY A 54 -9.73 10.43 4.36
C GLY A 54 -10.53 9.16 4.68
N LEU A 55 -10.16 8.03 4.06
CA LEU A 55 -10.84 6.74 4.19
C LEU A 55 -9.81 5.65 4.45
N ARG A 56 -10.10 4.77 5.41
CA ARG A 56 -9.26 3.60 5.69
C ARG A 56 -9.36 2.57 4.55
N PRO A 57 -8.23 2.08 4.01
CA PRO A 57 -8.23 0.91 3.15
C PRO A 57 -8.84 -0.26 3.89
N THR A 58 -9.77 -0.95 3.23
CA THR A 58 -10.27 -2.23 3.74
C THR A 58 -9.29 -3.35 3.38
N PRO A 59 -9.07 -4.32 4.29
CA PRO A 59 -8.18 -5.46 4.05
C PRO A 59 -8.68 -6.37 2.93
#